data_AF-A0A7X3ETV3-F1
#
_entry.id   AF-A0A7X3ETV3-F1
#
_cell.length_a   1.000
_cell.length_b   1.000
_cell.length_c   1.000
_cell.angle_alpha   90.00
_cell.angle_beta   90.00
_cell.angle_gamma   90.00
#
_symmetry.space_group_name_H-M   'P 1'
#
loop_
_entity.id
_entity.type
_entity.pdbx_description
1 polymer ?
#
loop_
_entity_poly.entity_id
_entity_poly.type
_entity_poly.pdbx_seq_one_letter_code
_entity_poly.pdbx_strand_id
1 'polypeptide(L)'
;TELKTQVSQIKLPPPPAPKRVSTAKPSNDQNTAISKPRHDVVLGEIESVTIDAIKQTFDARIDTGAATSSLNAVDIEEFERNGKNWVRFHLADEKNPKTEANWIEAPVLRYVRIRQSTNDNTERRAVVELWVKLGSIHEKAQFTLADRSQMTHPVLLGREFIRDIALVDVSRKYIQTEQK
;
A
#
# COMPACT_ATOMS: atom_id res chain seq x y z
N THR A 1 69.79 17.17 -31.54
CA THR A 1 70.18 17.24 -30.12
C THR A 1 69.45 18.40 -29.49
N GLU A 2 68.80 18.11 -28.37
CA GLU A 2 67.90 18.89 -27.51
C GLU A 2 67.87 20.43 -27.62
N LEU A 3 66.65 21.00 -27.56
CA LEU A 3 66.36 22.16 -26.72
C LEU A 3 64.87 22.17 -26.31
N LYS A 4 64.67 22.00 -25.00
CA LYS A 4 63.41 22.14 -24.24
C LYS A 4 62.95 23.60 -24.26
N THR A 5 61.69 23.88 -23.89
CA THR A 5 61.33 24.63 -22.65
C THR A 5 59.95 25.33 -22.72
N GLN A 6 59.10 24.93 -21.76
CA GLN A 6 58.05 25.67 -21.01
C GLN A 6 56.82 26.25 -21.72
N VAL A 7 55.66 25.68 -21.36
CA VAL A 7 54.35 26.35 -21.41
C VAL A 7 54.06 26.90 -20.01
N SER A 8 53.93 28.22 -19.92
CA SER A 8 53.58 28.95 -18.69
C SER A 8 52.09 28.79 -18.37
N GLN A 9 51.78 28.44 -17.12
CA GLN A 9 50.42 28.37 -16.59
C GLN A 9 49.88 29.79 -16.32
N ILE A 10 48.86 30.22 -17.06
CA ILE A 10 48.13 31.46 -16.79
C ILE A 10 47.12 31.19 -15.66
N LYS A 11 47.40 31.75 -14.47
CA LYS A 11 46.51 31.70 -13.30
C LYS A 11 45.50 32.85 -13.39
N LEU A 12 44.22 32.54 -13.57
CA LEU A 12 43.14 33.52 -13.56
C LEU A 12 42.92 34.05 -12.13
N PRO A 13 42.64 35.36 -11.93
CA PRO A 13 42.36 35.93 -10.62
C PRO A 13 40.98 35.48 -10.10
N PRO A 14 40.80 35.37 -8.76
CA PRO A 14 39.53 34.97 -8.17
C PRO A 14 38.46 36.05 -8.39
N PRO A 15 37.18 35.66 -8.54
CA PRO A 15 36.09 36.61 -8.73
C PRO A 15 35.85 37.46 -7.47
N PRO A 16 35.38 38.71 -7.62
CA PRO A 16 35.15 39.62 -6.50
C PRO A 16 33.98 39.16 -5.62
N ALA A 17 34.14 39.27 -4.31
CA ALA A 17 33.10 38.98 -3.33
C ALA A 17 31.89 39.94 -3.50
N PRO A 18 30.65 39.44 -3.39
CA PRO A 18 29.46 40.27 -3.59
C PRO A 18 29.25 41.24 -2.41
N LYS A 19 29.03 42.52 -2.74
CA LYS A 19 28.68 43.59 -1.79
C LYS A 19 27.26 43.38 -1.26
N ARG A 20 27.09 43.47 0.06
CA ARG A 20 25.80 43.41 0.76
C ARG A 20 25.01 44.69 0.49
N VAL A 21 23.95 44.61 -0.31
CA VAL A 21 23.00 45.70 -0.53
C VAL A 21 21.75 45.43 0.31
N SER A 22 21.46 46.32 1.25
CA SER A 22 20.21 46.37 2.00
C SER A 22 19.13 47.06 1.17
N THR A 23 18.09 46.34 0.78
CA THR A 23 16.86 46.94 0.25
C THR A 23 15.65 46.20 0.79
N ALA A 24 14.75 46.95 1.43
CA ALA A 24 13.45 46.48 1.88
C ALA A 24 12.55 46.08 0.71
N LYS A 25 11.64 45.13 1.01
CA LYS A 25 10.56 44.47 0.25
C LYS A 25 10.15 45.06 -1.11
N PRO A 26 9.82 44.16 -2.05
CA PRO A 26 8.42 43.96 -2.39
C PRO A 26 7.96 42.51 -2.21
N SER A 27 6.69 42.37 -1.86
CA SER A 27 5.90 41.14 -1.71
C SER A 27 5.89 40.30 -2.99
N ASN A 28 6.24 39.03 -2.87
CA ASN A 28 5.77 38.01 -3.79
C ASN A 28 5.42 36.77 -2.97
N ASP A 29 4.12 36.62 -2.69
CA ASP A 29 3.53 35.40 -2.16
C ASP A 29 3.72 34.29 -3.17
N GLN A 30 4.78 33.51 -2.99
CA GLN A 30 4.86 32.15 -3.50
C GLN A 30 5.05 31.26 -2.29
N ASN A 31 3.99 31.21 -1.48
CA ASN A 31 3.78 30.15 -0.52
C ASN A 31 3.57 28.88 -1.35
N THR A 32 4.66 28.18 -1.66
CA THR A 32 4.62 26.80 -2.11
C THR A 32 4.03 26.00 -0.94
N ALA A 33 2.70 26.00 -0.86
CA ALA A 33 1.97 25.19 0.06
C ALA A 33 2.30 23.75 -0.30
N ILE A 34 3.27 23.18 0.41
CA ILE A 34 3.35 21.74 0.60
C ILE A 34 1.98 21.40 1.15
N SER A 35 1.10 20.87 0.31
CA SER A 35 -0.23 20.45 0.73
C SER A 35 -0.01 19.44 1.84
N LYS A 36 -0.29 19.83 3.09
CA LYS A 36 -0.39 18.87 4.19
C LYS A 36 -1.28 17.74 3.68
N PRO A 37 -0.83 16.48 3.73
CA PRO A 37 -1.76 15.42 3.42
C PRO A 37 -2.88 15.51 4.46
N ARG A 38 -4.12 15.61 3.98
CA ARG A 38 -5.33 15.61 4.80
C ARG A 38 -5.58 14.19 5.29
N HIS A 39 -4.68 13.64 6.09
CA HIS A 39 -4.95 12.39 6.76
C HIS A 39 -5.79 12.69 8.00
N ASP A 40 -7.05 13.07 7.78
CA ASP A 40 -8.00 13.32 8.87
C ASP A 40 -8.44 12.00 9.53
N VAL A 41 -8.10 10.86 8.91
CA VAL A 41 -8.36 9.52 9.43
C VAL A 41 -7.08 8.93 10.04
N VAL A 42 -7.21 8.39 11.25
CA VAL A 42 -6.16 7.64 11.94
C VAL A 42 -6.62 6.21 12.13
N LEU A 43 -5.83 5.25 11.67
CA LEU A 43 -6.03 3.81 11.87
C LEU A 43 -5.11 3.32 12.98
N GLY A 44 -5.58 2.35 13.76
CA GLY A 44 -4.75 1.57 14.66
C GLY A 44 -3.91 0.53 13.91
N GLU A 45 -3.11 -0.23 14.67
CA GLU A 45 -2.35 -1.35 14.12
C GLU A 45 -3.23 -2.53 13.67
N ILE A 46 -4.45 -2.61 14.20
CA ILE A 46 -5.50 -3.55 13.81
C ILE A 46 -6.81 -2.75 13.73
N GLU A 47 -7.61 -3.00 12.70
CA GLU A 47 -8.92 -2.38 12.49
C GLU A 47 -9.96 -3.41 12.07
N SER A 48 -11.24 -3.12 12.30
CA SER A 48 -12.34 -3.95 11.79
C SER A 48 -12.69 -3.54 10.35
N VAL A 49 -12.66 -4.50 9.43
CA VAL A 49 -12.93 -4.27 8.00
C VAL A 49 -14.05 -5.17 7.53
N THR A 50 -15.07 -4.59 6.91
CA THR A 50 -16.15 -5.32 6.24
C THR A 50 -15.83 -5.53 4.77
N ILE A 51 -15.90 -6.79 4.31
CA ILE A 51 -15.80 -7.15 2.89
C ILE A 51 -17.20 -7.13 2.29
N ASP A 52 -17.43 -6.22 1.34
CA ASP A 52 -18.78 -5.95 0.84
C ASP A 52 -19.42 -7.11 0.10
N ALA A 53 -18.61 -7.95 -0.56
CA ALA A 53 -19.09 -9.10 -1.34
C ALA A 53 -19.87 -10.10 -0.48
N ILE A 54 -19.51 -10.24 0.80
CA ILE A 54 -20.11 -11.20 1.73
C ILE A 54 -20.71 -10.55 2.98
N LYS A 55 -20.62 -9.22 3.10
CA LYS A 55 -21.12 -8.42 4.24
C LYS A 55 -20.64 -8.92 5.60
N GLN A 56 -19.45 -9.52 5.64
CA GLN A 56 -18.80 -10.00 6.86
C GLN A 56 -17.66 -9.06 7.26
N THR A 57 -17.46 -8.96 8.57
CA THR A 57 -16.42 -8.13 9.18
C THR A 57 -15.30 -9.02 9.72
N PHE A 58 -14.07 -8.58 9.46
CA PHE A 58 -12.84 -9.28 9.80
C PHE A 58 -11.87 -8.33 10.51
N ASP A 59 -10.99 -8.90 11.34
CA ASP A 59 -9.87 -8.15 11.87
C ASP A 59 -8.80 -8.01 10.78
N ALA A 60 -8.43 -6.76 10.47
CA ALA A 60 -7.43 -6.43 9.48
C ALA A 60 -6.18 -5.89 10.14
N ARG A 61 -5.02 -6.46 9.81
CA ARG A 61 -3.72 -5.88 10.14
C ARG A 61 -3.44 -4.70 9.22
N ILE A 62 -3.16 -3.53 9.79
CA ILE A 62 -2.68 -2.38 9.03
C ILE A 62 -1.15 -2.48 8.94
N ASP A 63 -0.62 -2.74 7.75
CA ASP A 63 0.79 -3.06 7.55
C ASP A 63 1.46 -2.10 6.58
N THR A 64 2.20 -1.14 7.12
CA THR A 64 3.00 -0.19 6.34
C THR A 64 4.24 -0.84 5.71
N GLY A 65 4.62 -2.05 6.08
CA GLY A 65 5.71 -2.82 5.47
C GLY A 65 5.31 -3.47 4.15
N ALA A 66 4.04 -3.81 3.97
CA ALA A 66 3.50 -4.39 2.74
C ALA A 66 3.16 -3.33 1.69
N ALA A 67 3.52 -3.56 0.43
CA ALA A 67 3.10 -2.69 -0.67
C ALA A 67 1.61 -2.87 -0.97
N THR A 68 1.21 -4.10 -1.31
CA THR A 68 -0.15 -4.49 -1.67
C THR A 68 -0.82 -5.24 -0.52
N SER A 69 -2.13 -5.07 -0.37
CA SER A 69 -2.96 -5.78 0.59
C SER A 69 -3.06 -7.28 0.26
N SER A 70 -3.43 -8.10 1.25
CA SER A 70 -3.61 -9.54 1.04
C SER A 70 -4.77 -10.11 1.85
N LEU A 71 -5.36 -11.17 1.33
CA LEU A 71 -6.43 -11.94 1.98
C LEU A 71 -5.95 -13.36 2.24
N ASN A 72 -6.28 -13.89 3.42
CA ASN A 72 -6.14 -15.29 3.74
C ASN A 72 -7.26 -16.08 3.04
N ALA A 73 -6.99 -16.47 1.81
CA ALA A 73 -7.95 -17.11 0.93
C ALA A 73 -7.71 -18.62 0.91
N VAL A 74 -8.79 -19.38 1.09
CA VAL A 74 -8.81 -20.85 1.04
C VAL A 74 -9.86 -21.32 0.05
N ASP A 75 -9.77 -22.59 -0.33
CA ASP A 75 -10.67 -23.21 -1.31
C ASP A 75 -10.70 -22.39 -2.62
N ILE A 76 -9.52 -21.90 -3.04
CA ILE A 76 -9.35 -21.05 -4.20
C ILE A 76 -9.59 -21.91 -5.47
N GLU A 77 -10.59 -21.52 -6.25
CA GLU A 77 -10.89 -22.15 -7.52
C GLU A 77 -10.93 -21.11 -8.64
N GLU A 78 -10.14 -21.37 -9.69
CA GLU A 78 -10.13 -20.54 -10.89
C GLU A 78 -11.15 -21.07 -11.91
N PHE A 79 -11.89 -20.16 -12.54
CA PHE A 79 -12.87 -20.50 -13.57
C PHE A 79 -12.96 -19.41 -14.63
N GLU A 80 -13.54 -19.75 -15.78
CA GLU A 80 -13.80 -18.78 -16.84
C GLU A 80 -15.26 -18.33 -16.81
N ARG A 81 -15.49 -17.02 -16.92
CA ARG A 81 -16.83 -16.44 -17.11
C ARG A 81 -16.77 -15.36 -18.17
N ASN A 82 -17.48 -15.58 -19.28
CA ASN A 82 -17.54 -14.66 -20.42
C ASN A 82 -16.15 -14.32 -21.01
N GLY A 83 -15.27 -15.33 -21.19
CA GLY A 83 -13.93 -15.14 -21.75
C GLY A 83 -12.93 -14.42 -20.82
N LYS A 84 -13.25 -14.27 -19.53
CA LYS A 84 -12.38 -13.67 -18.52
C LYS A 84 -12.07 -14.68 -17.43
N ASN A 85 -10.86 -14.61 -16.88
CA ASN A 85 -10.48 -15.40 -15.71
C ASN A 85 -11.11 -14.82 -14.45
N TRP A 86 -11.77 -15.67 -13.70
CA TRP A 86 -12.34 -15.40 -12.40
C TRP A 86 -11.78 -16.36 -11.38
N VAL A 87 -11.90 -15.98 -10.13
CA VAL A 87 -11.58 -16.84 -9.00
C VAL A 87 -12.72 -16.78 -8.00
N ARG A 88 -13.03 -17.93 -7.40
CA ARG A 88 -13.89 -18.04 -6.22
C ARG A 88 -13.09 -18.58 -5.05
N PHE A 89 -13.35 -18.07 -3.86
CA PHE A 89 -12.63 -18.47 -2.65
C PHE A 89 -13.44 -18.13 -1.39
N HIS A 90 -13.07 -18.74 -0.27
CA HIS A 90 -13.49 -18.32 1.07
C HIS A 90 -12.39 -17.52 1.75
N LEU A 91 -12.77 -16.67 2.70
CA LEU A 91 -11.83 -16.10 3.66
C LEU A 91 -11.74 -17.01 4.87
N ALA A 92 -10.54 -17.46 5.19
CA ALA A 92 -10.29 -18.26 6.39
C ALA A 92 -10.17 -17.35 7.61
N ASP A 93 -11.13 -17.47 8.53
CA ASP A 93 -11.19 -16.77 9.81
C ASP A 93 -11.83 -17.67 10.87
N GLU A 94 -11.34 -17.62 12.10
CA GLU A 94 -11.86 -18.44 13.20
C GLU A 94 -13.25 -17.98 13.64
N LYS A 95 -13.54 -16.68 13.50
CA LYS A 95 -14.81 -16.07 13.92
C LYS A 95 -15.94 -16.26 12.90
N ASN A 96 -15.57 -16.48 11.64
CA ASN A 96 -16.51 -16.55 10.52
C ASN A 96 -16.39 -17.92 9.84
N PRO A 97 -17.24 -18.91 10.16
CA PRO A 97 -17.16 -20.23 9.56
C PRO A 97 -17.43 -20.18 8.05
N LYS A 98 -16.80 -21.09 7.32
CA LYS A 98 -17.03 -21.27 5.88
C LYS A 98 -18.40 -21.86 5.63
N THR A 99 -19.16 -21.26 4.70
CA THR A 99 -20.51 -21.67 4.32
C THR A 99 -20.71 -21.47 2.82
N GLU A 100 -21.76 -22.04 2.24
CA GLU A 100 -22.11 -21.76 0.84
C GLU A 100 -22.54 -20.30 0.60
N ALA A 101 -22.90 -19.57 1.65
CA ALA A 101 -23.36 -18.19 1.55
C ALA A 101 -22.22 -17.15 1.50
N ASN A 102 -20.97 -17.53 1.82
CA ASN A 102 -19.84 -16.60 1.90
C ASN A 102 -18.69 -16.90 0.93
N TRP A 103 -19.03 -17.46 -0.22
CA TRP A 103 -18.15 -17.45 -1.38
C TRP A 103 -17.94 -16.03 -1.90
N ILE A 104 -16.69 -15.66 -2.15
CA ILE A 104 -16.34 -14.43 -2.87
C ILE A 104 -15.94 -14.82 -4.28
N GLU A 105 -16.59 -14.25 -5.29
CA GLU A 105 -16.20 -14.36 -6.68
C GLU A 105 -15.70 -13.02 -7.22
N ALA A 106 -14.54 -12.99 -7.85
CA ALA A 106 -13.99 -11.78 -8.43
C ALA A 106 -13.20 -12.07 -9.71
N PRO A 107 -13.18 -11.11 -10.67
CA PRO A 107 -12.30 -11.21 -11.83
C PRO A 107 -10.83 -11.11 -11.38
N VAL A 108 -9.96 -11.92 -11.99
CA VAL A 108 -8.52 -11.86 -11.75
C VAL A 108 -7.95 -10.67 -12.52
N LEU A 109 -7.38 -9.69 -11.81
CA LEU A 109 -6.76 -8.51 -12.43
C LEU A 109 -5.39 -8.83 -13.01
N ARG A 110 -4.59 -9.60 -12.27
CA ARG A 110 -3.25 -10.05 -12.65
C ARG A 110 -2.84 -11.20 -11.74
N TYR A 111 -1.71 -11.82 -12.07
CA TYR A 111 -1.03 -12.74 -11.17
C TYR A 111 0.31 -12.16 -10.76
N VAL A 112 0.65 -12.28 -9.48
CA VAL A 112 1.97 -11.95 -8.95
C VAL A 112 2.77 -13.24 -8.73
N ARG A 113 4.06 -13.18 -9.01
CA ARG A 113 5.00 -14.28 -8.73
C ARG A 113 5.60 -14.05 -7.35
N ILE A 114 5.42 -15.00 -6.46
CA ILE A 114 6.03 -14.98 -5.14
C ILE A 114 7.27 -15.87 -5.20
N ARG A 115 8.45 -15.24 -5.03
CA ARG A 115 9.70 -15.97 -4.84
C ARG A 115 9.77 -16.37 -3.38
N GLN A 116 9.62 -17.66 -3.09
CA GLN A 116 9.96 -18.17 -1.78
C GLN A 116 11.48 -18.23 -1.66
N SER A 117 12.04 -17.74 -0.56
CA SER A 117 13.48 -17.73 -0.30
C SER A 117 14.07 -19.13 -0.10
N THR A 118 13.22 -20.15 0.01
CA THR A 118 13.58 -21.51 0.44
C THR A 118 13.34 -22.57 -0.64
N ASN A 119 12.76 -22.22 -1.80
CA ASN A 119 12.52 -23.19 -2.87
C ASN A 119 12.46 -22.51 -4.25
N ASP A 120 12.93 -23.20 -5.29
CA ASP A 120 12.91 -22.70 -6.69
C ASP A 120 11.49 -22.64 -7.29
N ASN A 121 10.50 -23.15 -6.57
CA ASN A 121 9.10 -23.08 -6.98
C ASN A 121 8.55 -21.66 -6.79
N THR A 122 8.22 -21.03 -7.91
CA THR A 122 7.54 -19.74 -7.93
C THR A 122 6.03 -19.96 -7.83
N GLU A 123 5.45 -19.65 -6.67
CA GLU A 123 4.00 -19.65 -6.49
C GLU A 123 3.39 -18.43 -7.21
N ARG A 124 2.37 -18.65 -8.04
CA ARG A 124 1.60 -17.55 -8.65
C ARG A 124 0.35 -17.32 -7.83
N ARG A 125 0.11 -16.07 -7.47
CA ARG A 125 -1.09 -15.67 -6.71
C ARG A 125 -1.94 -14.72 -7.52
N ALA A 126 -3.24 -14.99 -7.56
CA ALA A 126 -4.21 -14.10 -8.18
C ALA A 126 -4.32 -12.80 -7.38
N VAL A 127 -4.50 -11.69 -8.10
CA VAL A 127 -4.85 -10.40 -7.53
C VAL A 127 -6.26 -10.06 -7.95
N VAL A 128 -7.10 -9.75 -6.97
CA VAL A 128 -8.50 -9.33 -7.17
C VAL A 128 -8.70 -7.93 -6.60
N GLU A 129 -9.78 -7.26 -6.99
CA GLU A 129 -10.19 -5.98 -6.43
C GLU A 129 -11.55 -6.12 -5.76
N LEU A 130 -11.64 -5.74 -4.50
CA LEU A 130 -12.86 -5.84 -3.69
C LEU A 130 -13.17 -4.50 -3.03
N TRP A 131 -14.46 -4.25 -2.83
CA TRP A 131 -14.94 -3.16 -1.99
C TRP A 131 -14.77 -3.53 -0.51
N VAL A 132 -14.16 -2.62 0.25
CA VAL A 132 -13.97 -2.77 1.69
C VAL A 132 -14.45 -1.55 2.44
N LYS A 133 -15.04 -1.77 3.61
CA LYS A 133 -15.48 -0.70 4.51
C LYS A 133 -14.74 -0.78 5.83
N LEU A 134 -14.19 0.35 6.27
CA LEU A 134 -13.46 0.52 7.52
C LEU A 134 -13.88 1.87 8.12
N GLY A 135 -14.67 1.86 9.20
CA GLY A 135 -15.24 3.10 9.76
C GLY A 135 -16.00 3.89 8.70
N SER A 136 -15.57 5.13 8.44
CA SER A 136 -16.10 5.99 7.38
C SER A 136 -15.49 5.77 5.99
N ILE A 137 -14.44 4.97 5.88
CA ILE A 137 -13.76 4.66 4.61
C ILE A 137 -14.54 3.56 3.90
N HIS A 138 -14.88 3.78 2.63
CA HIS A 138 -15.48 2.78 1.76
C HIS A 138 -14.83 2.85 0.38
N GLU A 139 -13.83 2.00 0.16
CA GLU A 139 -12.95 2.10 -0.99
C GLU A 139 -12.68 0.73 -1.60
N LYS A 140 -12.25 0.74 -2.86
CA LYS A 140 -11.74 -0.48 -3.49
C LYS A 140 -10.29 -0.70 -3.10
N ALA A 141 -9.97 -1.96 -2.80
CA ALA A 141 -8.61 -2.37 -2.52
C ALA A 141 -8.25 -3.60 -3.36
N GLN A 142 -7.00 -3.64 -3.81
CA GLN A 142 -6.45 -4.80 -4.50
C GLN A 142 -5.81 -5.75 -3.50
N PHE A 143 -6.17 -7.02 -3.60
CA PHE A 143 -5.73 -8.06 -2.69
C PHE A 143 -5.04 -9.18 -3.45
N THR A 144 -3.85 -9.55 -2.99
CA THR A 144 -3.26 -10.83 -3.35
C THR A 144 -3.95 -11.93 -2.54
N LEU A 145 -4.44 -12.97 -3.22
CA LEU A 145 -5.00 -14.16 -2.60
C LEU A 145 -3.85 -15.09 -2.20
N ALA A 146 -3.72 -15.39 -0.91
CA ALA A 146 -2.70 -16.28 -0.39
C ALA A 146 -3.31 -17.21 0.66
N ASP A 147 -2.99 -18.50 0.61
CA ASP A 147 -3.20 -19.37 1.76
C ASP A 147 -2.17 -18.97 2.82
N ARG A 148 -2.66 -18.30 3.85
CA ARG A 148 -1.91 -17.89 5.03
C ARG A 148 -2.55 -18.46 6.28
N SER A 149 -2.98 -19.72 6.21
CA SER A 149 -3.52 -20.47 7.36
C SER A 149 -2.68 -20.41 8.64
N GLN A 150 -1.38 -20.07 8.54
CA GLN A 150 -0.48 -19.87 9.69
C GLN A 150 -0.46 -18.44 10.25
N MET A 151 -1.19 -17.48 9.67
CA MET A 151 -1.24 -16.09 10.12
C MET A 151 -2.50 -15.78 10.91
N THR A 152 -2.37 -14.89 11.89
CA THR A 152 -3.43 -14.54 12.84
C THR A 152 -4.55 -13.65 12.26
N HIS A 153 -4.27 -12.89 11.20
CA HIS A 153 -5.24 -11.92 10.66
C HIS A 153 -5.67 -12.33 9.24
N PRO A 154 -6.99 -12.51 9.00
CA PRO A 154 -7.51 -12.91 7.69
C PRO A 154 -7.33 -11.82 6.63
N VAL A 155 -7.22 -10.56 7.04
CA VAL A 155 -7.06 -9.40 6.16
C VAL A 155 -5.79 -8.64 6.54
N LEU A 156 -5.03 -8.21 5.53
CA LEU A 156 -3.90 -7.29 5.68
C LEU A 156 -4.07 -6.15 4.69
N LEU A 157 -4.06 -4.92 5.20
CA LEU A 157 -4.12 -3.70 4.40
C LEU A 157 -2.73 -3.09 4.26
N GLY A 158 -2.24 -3.02 3.02
CA GLY A 158 -0.90 -2.52 2.68
C GLY A 158 -0.89 -1.02 2.38
N ARG A 159 0.30 -0.49 2.09
CA ARG A 159 0.52 0.93 1.78
C ARG A 159 -0.30 1.46 0.61
N GLU A 160 -0.58 0.65 -0.41
CA GLU A 160 -1.40 1.07 -1.56
C GLU A 160 -2.81 1.50 -1.15
N PHE A 161 -3.38 0.87 -0.12
CA PHE A 161 -4.64 1.30 0.47
C PHE A 161 -4.44 2.52 1.40
N ILE A 162 -3.37 2.54 2.20
CA ILE A 162 -3.20 3.53 3.28
C ILE A 162 -2.75 4.91 2.78
N ARG A 163 -1.87 4.97 1.77
CA ARG A 163 -0.99 6.11 1.44
C ARG A 163 -1.68 7.47 1.30
N ASP A 164 -2.92 7.50 0.85
CA ASP A 164 -3.68 8.73 0.63
C ASP A 164 -4.98 8.80 1.47
N ILE A 165 -5.18 7.81 2.34
CA ILE A 165 -6.41 7.66 3.13
C ILE A 165 -6.17 8.00 4.61
N ALA A 166 -5.09 7.52 5.21
CA ALA A 166 -4.95 7.57 6.66
C ALA A 166 -3.51 7.56 7.20
N LEU A 167 -3.35 8.03 8.44
CA LEU A 167 -2.17 7.78 9.27
C LEU A 167 -2.36 6.52 10.10
N VAL A 168 -1.26 5.83 10.42
CA VAL A 168 -1.28 4.61 11.23
C VAL A 168 -0.66 4.90 12.59
N ASP A 169 -1.44 4.78 13.65
CA ASP A 169 -0.98 4.79 15.05
C ASP A 169 -0.82 3.36 15.54
N VAL A 170 0.42 2.89 15.57
CA VAL A 170 0.75 1.51 15.94
C VAL A 170 0.50 1.19 17.42
N SER A 171 0.26 2.19 18.27
CA SER A 171 0.03 2.01 19.70
C SER A 171 -1.42 1.66 20.05
N ARG A 172 -2.33 1.77 19.08
CA ARG A 172 -3.78 1.61 19.26
C ARG A 172 -4.35 0.55 18.35
N LYS A 173 -5.52 0.04 18.69
CA LYS A 173 -6.30 -0.92 17.89
C LYS A 173 -7.75 -0.45 17.83
N TYR A 174 -8.43 -0.76 16.74
CA TYR A 174 -9.86 -0.53 16.55
C TYR A 174 -10.25 0.94 16.76
N ILE A 175 -9.47 1.88 16.21
CA ILE A 175 -9.74 3.32 16.34
C ILE A 175 -11.02 3.68 15.58
N GLN A 176 -11.25 3.02 14.44
CA GLN A 176 -12.38 3.30 13.55
C GLN A 176 -13.59 2.39 13.79
N THR A 177 -13.47 1.43 14.70
CA THR A 177 -14.61 0.61 15.13
C THR A 177 -15.40 1.40 16.18
N GLU A 178 -16.65 1.75 15.89
CA GLU A 178 -17.53 2.32 16.91
C GLU A 178 -17.68 1.32 18.06
N GLN A 179 -17.20 1.69 19.26
CA GLN A 179 -17.57 0.97 20.48
C GLN A 179 -19.05 1.26 20.73
N LYS A 180 -19.89 0.27 20.45
CA LYS A 180 -21.33 0.34 20.75
C LYS A 180 -21.60 -0.01 22.20
#